data_AF-A0A2G9TWY2-F1
#
_entry.id   AF-A0A2G9TWY2-F1
#
_cell.length_a   1.000
_cell.length_b   1.000
_cell.length_c   1.000
_cell.angle_alpha   90.00
_cell.angle_beta   90.00
_cell.angle_gamma   90.00
#
_symmetry.space_group_name_H-M   'P 1'
#
loop_
_entity.id
_entity.type
_entity.pdbx_description
1 polymer ?
#
loop_
_entity_poly.entity_id
_entity_poly.type
_entity_poly.pdbx_seq_one_letter_code
_entity_poly.pdbx_strand_id
1 'polypeptide(L)'
;MAERLQNEMDSLFWDSENESGYYIASEQSDVKVRVMEDQDGAEPCANSVAVGNLVRLFDILDISEYKRKAEKIIKACSGRLAKHPYILTKMIPNFHRLLKGSAK
;
A
#
# COMPACT_ATOMS: atom_id res chain seq x y z
N MET A 1 17.08 0.01 -7.56
CA MET A 1 17.04 -0.59 -6.20
C MET A 1 15.66 -0.53 -5.59
N ALA A 2 14.99 0.63 -5.55
CA ALA A 2 13.62 0.76 -5.01
C ALA A 2 12.59 -0.14 -5.71
N GLU A 3 12.57 -0.12 -7.05
CA GLU A 3 11.68 -0.97 -7.86
C GLU A 3 11.86 -2.47 -7.54
N ARG A 4 13.11 -2.94 -7.44
CA ARG A 4 13.42 -4.33 -7.08
C ARG A 4 12.81 -4.73 -5.74
N LEU A 5 12.96 -3.90 -4.72
CA LEU A 5 12.41 -4.17 -3.39
C LEU A 5 10.88 -4.13 -3.39
N GLN A 6 10.27 -3.23 -4.18
CA GLN A 6 8.82 -3.22 -4.34
C GLN A 6 8.31 -4.48 -5.02
N ASN A 7 8.98 -4.95 -6.08
CA ASN A 7 8.60 -6.18 -6.77
C ASN A 7 8.77 -7.41 -5.88
N GLU A 8 9.77 -7.42 -5.00
CA GLU A 8 9.95 -8.45 -3.98
C GLU A 8 8.83 -8.42 -2.93
N MET A 9 8.45 -7.22 -2.47
CA MET A 9 7.30 -7.02 -1.57
C MET A 9 5.99 -7.50 -2.23
N ASP A 10 5.80 -7.20 -3.50
CA ASP A 10 4.66 -7.67 -4.29
C ASP A 10 4.61 -9.20 -4.37
N SER A 11 5.75 -9.85 -4.63
CA SER A 11 5.81 -11.30 -4.75
C SER A 11 5.53 -12.03 -3.43
N LEU A 12 5.91 -11.44 -2.30
CA LEU A 12 5.86 -12.12 -1.00
C LEU A 12 4.57 -11.83 -0.23
N PHE A 13 4.04 -10.62 -0.37
CA PHE A 13 3.06 -10.10 0.59
C PHE A 13 1.76 -9.58 -0.03
N TRP A 14 1.70 -9.40 -1.36
CA TRP A 14 0.48 -8.93 -2.01
C TRP A 14 -0.66 -9.93 -1.88
N ASP A 15 -1.85 -9.42 -1.57
CA ASP A 15 -3.09 -10.18 -1.63
C ASP A 15 -3.56 -10.35 -3.07
N SER A 16 -3.06 -11.40 -3.70
CA SER A 16 -3.40 -11.78 -5.07
C SER A 16 -4.87 -12.18 -5.25
N GLU A 17 -5.57 -12.55 -4.17
CA GLU A 17 -6.96 -13.01 -4.24
C GLU A 17 -7.95 -11.84 -4.27
N ASN A 18 -7.82 -10.90 -3.33
CA ASN A 18 -8.77 -9.78 -3.22
C ASN A 18 -8.20 -8.45 -3.74
N GLU A 19 -6.91 -8.41 -4.06
CA GLU A 19 -6.20 -7.18 -4.45
C GLU A 19 -6.44 -6.06 -3.43
N SER A 20 -6.36 -6.36 -2.13
CA SER A 20 -6.75 -5.42 -1.07
C SER A 20 -5.57 -4.75 -0.36
N GLY A 21 -4.37 -5.28 -0.52
CA GLY A 21 -3.14 -4.73 0.05
C GLY A 21 -2.09 -5.79 0.33
N TYR A 22 -1.25 -5.52 1.32
CA TYR A 22 -0.12 -6.36 1.71
C TYR A 22 -0.31 -6.93 3.11
N TYR A 23 -0.01 -8.23 3.23
CA TYR A 23 0.11 -8.90 4.52
C TYR A 23 1.45 -8.57 5.19
N ILE A 24 1.49 -8.66 6.52
CA ILE A 24 2.74 -8.45 7.28
C ILE A 24 3.71 -9.65 7.20
N ALA A 25 3.24 -10.80 6.72
CA ALA A 25 4.00 -12.03 6.63
C ALA A 25 3.70 -12.75 5.30
N SER A 26 4.72 -13.45 4.77
CA SER A 26 4.58 -14.25 3.56
C SER A 26 3.72 -15.48 3.86
N GLU A 27 3.25 -16.15 2.80
CA GLU A 27 2.55 -17.41 2.96
C GLU A 27 3.48 -18.51 3.51
N GLN A 28 2.97 -19.29 4.47
CA GLN A 28 3.68 -20.40 5.11
C GLN A 28 2.70 -21.55 5.34
N SER A 29 3.18 -22.80 5.23
CA SER A 29 2.32 -24.00 5.30
C SER A 29 1.67 -24.21 6.68
N ASP A 30 2.27 -23.66 7.73
CA ASP A 30 1.82 -23.73 9.12
C ASP A 30 1.00 -22.51 9.56
N VAL A 31 0.95 -21.44 8.76
CA VAL A 31 0.22 -20.20 9.07
C VAL A 31 -1.03 -20.07 8.20
N LYS A 32 -2.19 -20.42 8.78
CA LYS A 32 -3.48 -20.36 8.07
C LYS A 32 -4.13 -18.98 8.00
N VAL A 33 -3.72 -18.06 8.88
CA VAL A 33 -4.30 -16.72 8.97
C VAL A 33 -3.18 -15.70 8.84
N ARG A 34 -3.30 -14.83 7.85
CA ARG A 34 -2.38 -13.70 7.64
C ARG A 34 -3.09 -12.40 7.99
N VAL A 35 -2.32 -11.46 8.54
CA VAL A 35 -2.84 -10.18 9.02
C VAL A 35 -2.38 -9.07 8.09
N MET A 36 -3.30 -8.16 7.79
CA MET A 36 -2.98 -6.82 7.31
C MET A 36 -3.25 -5.86 8.45
N GLU A 37 -2.25 -5.05 8.79
CA GLU A 37 -2.44 -3.99 9.77
C GLU A 37 -3.43 -2.96 9.26
N ASP A 38 -4.29 -2.48 10.17
CA ASP A 38 -5.42 -1.64 9.83
C ASP A 38 -5.22 -0.15 10.07
N GLN A 39 -4.13 0.21 10.76
CA GLN A 39 -3.75 1.57 11.14
C GLN A 39 -2.24 1.74 11.25
N ASP A 40 -1.78 2.97 11.07
CA ASP A 40 -0.45 3.41 11.47
C ASP A 40 -0.40 3.54 13.01
N GLY A 41 0.53 2.85 13.65
CA GLY A 41 0.76 2.90 15.10
C GLY A 41 2.00 3.74 15.46
N ALA A 42 2.82 3.25 16.37
CA ALA A 42 4.16 3.81 16.60
C ALA A 42 5.03 3.73 15.33
N GLU A 43 4.77 2.72 14.51
CA GLU A 43 5.35 2.53 13.18
C GLU A 43 4.24 2.58 12.13
N PRO A 44 4.57 3.00 10.89
CA PRO A 44 3.61 2.97 9.80
C PRO A 44 3.27 1.54 9.40
N CYS A 45 2.02 1.28 9.06
CA CYS A 45 1.63 -0.03 8.59
C CYS A 45 2.18 -0.30 7.18
N ALA A 46 2.35 -1.58 6.84
CA ALA A 46 2.87 -2.00 5.54
C ALA A 46 2.14 -1.35 4.36
N ASN A 47 0.81 -1.24 4.44
CA ASN A 47 -0.02 -0.64 3.40
C ASN A 47 0.19 0.87 3.23
N SER A 48 0.36 1.62 4.33
CA SER A 48 0.67 3.05 4.27
C SER A 48 2.02 3.32 3.62
N VAL A 49 3.03 2.50 3.95
CA VAL A 49 4.36 2.58 3.34
C VAL A 49 4.29 2.21 1.85
N ALA A 50 3.61 1.11 1.52
CA ALA A 50 3.48 0.62 0.16
C ALA A 50 2.80 1.64 -0.77
N VAL A 51 1.70 2.27 -0.34
CA VAL A 51 1.05 3.34 -1.13
C VAL A 51 2.06 4.45 -1.47
N GLY A 52 2.92 4.84 -0.53
CA GLY A 52 3.96 5.83 -0.77
C GLY A 52 4.99 5.38 -1.81
N ASN A 53 5.44 4.13 -1.74
CA ASN A 53 6.40 3.57 -2.69
C ASN A 53 5.78 3.47 -4.09
N LEU A 54 4.60 2.87 -4.19
CA LEU A 54 3.87 2.65 -5.44
C LEU A 54 3.57 3.96 -6.17
N VAL A 55 3.08 4.98 -5.46
CA VAL A 55 2.82 6.30 -6.06
C VAL A 55 4.11 6.91 -6.61
N ARG A 56 5.22 6.86 -5.86
CA ARG A 56 6.51 7.39 -6.32
C ARG A 56 7.10 6.60 -7.49
N LEU A 57 6.97 5.27 -7.47
CA LEU A 57 7.44 4.43 -8.58
C LEU A 57 6.62 4.67 -9.84
N PHE A 58 5.30 4.85 -9.73
CA PHE A 58 4.46 5.30 -10.84
C PHE A 58 4.92 6.66 -11.37
N ASP A 59 5.12 7.64 -10.49
CA ASP A 59 5.56 8.99 -10.88
C ASP A 59 6.90 8.99 -11.65
N ILE A 60 7.83 8.08 -11.30
CA ILE A 60 9.18 8.02 -11.87
C ILE A 60 9.24 7.15 -13.14
N LEU A 61 8.54 6.02 -13.14
CA LEU A 61 8.67 4.97 -14.17
C LEU A 61 7.49 4.93 -15.15
N ASP A 62 6.40 5.63 -14.84
CA ASP A 62 5.14 5.63 -15.63
C ASP A 62 4.54 4.23 -15.85
N ILE A 63 4.81 3.30 -14.91
CA ILE A 63 4.27 1.94 -14.94
C ILE A 63 2.90 1.95 -14.25
N SER A 64 1.83 1.84 -15.05
CA SER A 64 0.43 1.94 -14.60
C SER A 64 0.04 0.93 -13.52
N GLU A 65 0.72 -0.21 -13.45
CA GLU A 65 0.49 -1.24 -12.44
C GLU A 65 0.73 -0.73 -11.01
N TYR A 66 1.74 0.13 -10.81
CA TYR A 66 2.00 0.69 -9.49
C TYR A 66 0.89 1.64 -9.05
N LYS A 67 0.36 2.44 -9.98
CA LYS A 67 -0.83 3.26 -9.73
C LYS A 67 -2.04 2.39 -9.38
N ARG A 68 -2.29 1.33 -10.15
CA ARG A 68 -3.41 0.40 -9.93
C ARG A 68 -3.38 -0.20 -8.53
N LYS A 69 -2.22 -0.69 -8.08
CA LYS A 69 -2.06 -1.25 -6.73
C LYS A 69 -2.25 -0.21 -5.62
N ALA A 70 -1.72 1.01 -5.80
CA ALA A 70 -1.94 2.08 -4.83
C ALA A 70 -3.44 2.42 -4.68
N GLU A 71 -4.17 2.51 -5.80
CA GLU A 71 -5.61 2.76 -5.82
C GLU A 71 -6.41 1.64 -5.13
N LYS A 72 -6.01 0.39 -5.35
CA LYS A 72 -6.60 -0.79 -4.71
C LYS A 72 -6.49 -0.74 -3.18
N ILE A 73 -5.31 -0.44 -2.64
CA ILE A 73 -5.07 -0.31 -1.19
C ILE A 73 -5.91 0.83 -0.60
N ILE A 74 -5.90 2.00 -1.25
CA ILE A 74 -6.66 3.17 -0.79
C ILE A 74 -8.16 2.87 -0.81
N LYS A 75 -8.65 2.17 -1.84
CA LYS A 75 -10.05 1.74 -1.94
C LYS A 75 -10.42 0.79 -0.79
N ALA A 76 -9.57 -0.19 -0.47
CA ALA A 76 -9.77 -1.09 0.67
C ALA A 76 -9.75 -0.35 2.03
N CYS A 77 -9.05 0.78 2.12
CA CYS A 77 -8.98 1.62 3.30
C CYS A 77 -10.00 2.77 3.33
N SER A 78 -10.78 2.97 2.25
CA SER A 78 -11.62 4.15 2.05
C SER A 78 -12.64 4.39 3.18
N GLY A 79 -13.29 3.33 3.66
CA GLY A 79 -14.21 3.42 4.79
C GLY A 79 -13.56 3.91 6.09
N ARG A 80 -12.31 3.52 6.34
CA ARG A 80 -11.51 3.98 7.48
C ARG A 80 -11.01 5.40 7.27
N LEU A 81 -10.47 5.71 6.09
CA LEU A 81 -10.02 7.07 5.75
C LEU A 81 -11.15 8.09 5.89
N ALA A 82 -12.39 7.71 5.53
CA ALA A 82 -13.55 8.59 5.63
C ALA A 82 -14.01 8.80 7.08
N LYS A 83 -13.94 7.78 7.94
CA LYS A 83 -14.46 7.85 9.33
C LYS A 83 -13.39 8.27 10.35
N HIS A 84 -12.16 7.82 10.16
CA HIS A 84 -11.05 7.94 11.10
C HIS A 84 -9.73 8.23 10.36
N PRO A 85 -9.61 9.36 9.65
CA PRO A 85 -8.41 9.66 8.84
C PRO A 85 -7.10 9.64 9.65
N TYR A 86 -7.16 10.01 10.93
CA TYR A 86 -6.00 10.05 11.82
C TYR A 86 -5.36 8.68 12.11
N ILE A 87 -6.00 7.56 11.78
CA ILE A 87 -5.41 6.23 11.98
C ILE A 87 -4.52 5.80 10.80
N LEU A 88 -4.51 6.55 9.68
CA LEU A 88 -3.70 6.25 8.49
C LEU A 88 -2.87 7.48 8.07
N THR A 89 -2.22 8.10 9.05
CA THR A 89 -1.51 9.38 8.88
C THR A 89 -0.43 9.36 7.80
N LYS A 90 0.22 8.21 7.55
CA LYS A 90 1.21 8.08 6.49
C LYS A 90 0.59 7.81 5.13
N MET A 91 -0.61 7.21 5.06
CA MET A 91 -1.30 6.99 3.79
C MET A 91 -1.85 8.29 3.19
N ILE A 92 -2.43 9.17 4.02
CA ILE A 92 -3.10 10.40 3.57
C ILE A 92 -2.27 11.27 2.62
N PRO A 93 -1.01 11.67 2.94
CA PRO A 93 -0.22 12.51 2.03
C PRO A 93 0.08 11.82 0.70
N ASN A 94 0.23 10.49 0.70
CA ASN A 94 0.45 9.73 -0.52
C ASN A 94 -0.83 9.60 -1.36
N PHE A 95 -1.99 9.45 -0.71
CA PHE A 95 -3.28 9.52 -1.40
C PHE A 95 -3.51 10.91 -2.02
N HIS A 96 -3.20 11.98 -1.29
CA HIS A 96 -3.26 13.34 -1.84
C HIS A 96 -2.34 13.49 -3.06
N ARG A 97 -1.10 12.97 -3.00
CA ARG A 97 -0.17 12.97 -4.13
C ARG A 97 -0.72 12.21 -5.33
N LEU A 98 -1.31 11.04 -5.13
CA LEU A 98 -1.93 10.25 -6.19
C LEU A 98 -3.05 11.01 -6.92
N LEU A 99 -3.85 11.79 -6.19
CA LEU A 99 -4.95 12.58 -6.75
C LEU A 99 -4.48 13.82 -7.50
N LYS A 100 -3.45 14.50 -7.00
CA LYS A 100 -2.95 15.76 -7.57
C LYS A 100 -1.86 15.56 -8.62
N GLY A 101 -1.28 14.36 -8.68
CA GLY A 101 -0.03 14.11 -9.38
C GLY A 101 1.16 14.68 -8.61
N SER A 102 2.37 14.27 -8.99
CA SER A 102 3.59 14.92 -8.52
C SER A 102 3.59 16.40 -8.86
N ALA A 103 3.85 17.28 -7.88
CA ALA A 103 4.28 18.63 -8.18
C ALA A 103 5.57 18.51 -9.01
N LYS A 104 5.49 18.89 -10.29
CA LYS A 104 6.66 19.10 -11.14
C LYS A 104 7.42 20.33 -10.68
#